data_AF-A0A0K8UCS6-F1
#
_entry.id   AF-A0A0K8UCS6-F1
#
_cell.length_a   1.000
_cell.length_b   1.000
_cell.length_c   1.000
_cell.angle_alpha   90.00
_cell.angle_beta   90.00
_cell.angle_gamma   90.00
#
_symmetry.space_group_name_H-M   'P 1'
#
loop_
_entity.id
_entity.type
_entity.pdbx_description
1 polymer ?
#
loop_
_entity_poly.entity_id
_entity_poly.type
_entity_poly.pdbx_seq_one_letter_code
_entity_poly.pdbx_strand_id
1 'polypeptide(L)'
;MDFHGYVLVYSITSQKSFEVIKIIYEKLLDVMGKKYVPVVLVGNKTDLHQERMVSTEEGRKLAESWRAIFLETSAKQNESVADIFHRLLISIESENGNPQEKSNCIIS
;
A
#
# COMPACT_ATOMS: atom_id res chain seq x y z
N MET A 1 -10.86 15.88 13.17
CA MET A 1 -10.91 14.54 12.56
C MET A 1 -9.64 14.41 11.76
N ASP A 2 -8.62 13.83 12.38
CA ASP A 2 -7.30 13.70 11.80
C ASP A 2 -7.22 12.37 11.03
N PHE A 3 -6.96 12.45 9.73
CA PHE A 3 -6.72 11.29 8.90
C PHE A 3 -5.25 10.87 9.07
N HIS A 4 -5.04 9.67 9.60
CA HIS A 4 -3.70 9.18 9.95
C HIS A 4 -3.03 8.41 8.80
N GLY A 5 -3.78 8.03 7.76
CA GLY A 5 -3.24 7.36 6.58
C GLY A 5 -4.30 7.16 5.50
N TYR A 6 -3.85 6.94 4.26
CA TYR A 6 -4.71 6.72 3.09
C TYR A 6 -4.39 5.39 2.42
N VAL A 7 -5.41 4.77 1.84
CA VAL A 7 -5.25 3.56 1.02
C VAL A 7 -5.64 3.93 -0.40
N LEU A 8 -4.69 3.82 -1.31
CA LEU A 8 -4.90 4.08 -2.73
C LEU A 8 -4.91 2.76 -3.48
N VAL A 9 -6.04 2.46 -4.12
CA VAL A 9 -6.27 1.19 -4.80
C VAL A 9 -6.33 1.42 -6.30
N TYR A 10 -5.55 0.65 -7.05
CA TYR A 10 -5.62 0.60 -8.52
C TYR A 10 -5.89 -0.82 -8.98
N SER A 11 -6.15 -1.02 -10.26
CA SER A 11 -6.34 -2.35 -10.83
C SER A 11 -5.13 -2.74 -11.68
N ILE A 12 -4.54 -3.91 -11.43
CA ILE A 12 -3.38 -4.39 -12.20
C ILE A 12 -3.70 -4.59 -13.69
N THR A 13 -4.98 -4.73 -14.04
CA THR A 13 -5.46 -4.89 -15.42
C THR A 13 -5.79 -3.58 -16.12
N SER A 14 -5.60 -2.43 -15.46
CA SER A 14 -5.94 -1.12 -16.02
C SER A 14 -4.82 -0.11 -15.80
N GLN A 15 -4.04 0.13 -16.86
CA GLN A 15 -3.02 1.18 -16.86
C GLN A 15 -3.61 2.56 -16.55
N LYS A 16 -4.81 2.85 -17.07
CA LYS A 16 -5.53 4.09 -16.79
C LYS A 16 -5.79 4.26 -15.29
N SER A 17 -6.18 3.18 -14.61
CA SER A 17 -6.36 3.23 -13.15
C SER A 17 -5.06 3.62 -12.47
N PHE A 18 -3.92 3.03 -12.88
CA PHE A 18 -2.59 3.31 -12.35
C PHE A 18 -2.09 4.74 -12.60
N GLU A 19 -2.48 5.38 -13.69
CA GLU A 19 -2.18 6.80 -13.94
C GLU A 19 -3.02 7.73 -13.06
N VAL A 20 -4.31 7.41 -12.89
CA VAL A 20 -5.24 8.22 -12.08
C VAL A 20 -4.82 8.25 -10.61
N ILE A 21 -4.38 7.13 -10.04
CA ILE A 21 -3.85 7.07 -8.66
C ILE A 21 -2.68 8.04 -8.46
N LYS A 22 -1.77 8.19 -9.42
CA LYS A 22 -0.65 9.15 -9.32
C LYS A 22 -1.14 10.59 -9.17
N ILE A 23 -2.11 10.97 -10.01
CA ILE A 23 -2.75 12.29 -9.96
C ILE A 23 -3.46 12.50 -8.62
N ILE A 24 -4.13 11.46 -8.10
CA ILE A 24 -4.80 11.52 -6.80
C ILE A 24 -3.78 11.74 -5.68
N TYR A 25 -2.65 11.02 -5.70
CA TYR A 25 -1.59 11.18 -4.71
C TYR A 25 -0.99 12.60 -4.73
N GLU A 26 -0.72 13.17 -5.90
CA GLU A 26 -0.24 14.55 -6.02
C GLU A 26 -1.23 15.56 -5.45
N LYS A 27 -2.52 15.41 -5.75
CA LYS A 27 -3.58 16.26 -5.16
C LYS A 27 -3.67 16.09 -3.65
N LEU A 28 -3.46 14.87 -3.16
CA LEU A 28 -3.47 14.58 -1.73
C LEU A 28 -2.34 15.33 -1.01
N LEU A 29 -1.13 15.35 -1.59
CA LEU A 29 0.01 16.10 -1.07
C LEU A 29 -0.29 17.60 -1.02
N ASP A 30 -0.87 18.15 -2.08
CA ASP A 30 -1.24 19.56 -2.20
C ASP A 30 -2.26 19.98 -1.12
N VAL A 31 -3.35 19.20 -0.99
CA VAL A 31 -4.41 19.45 -0.01
C VAL A 31 -3.91 19.30 1.44
N MET A 32 -3.03 18.33 1.70
CA MET A 32 -2.46 18.13 3.03
C MET A 32 -1.36 19.14 3.38
N GLY A 33 -0.80 19.84 2.38
CA GLY A 33 0.34 20.75 2.57
C GLY A 33 1.59 20.05 3.10
N LYS A 34 1.71 18.73 2.91
CA LYS A 34 2.80 17.90 3.44
C LYS A 34 3.68 17.38 2.29
N LYS A 35 4.98 17.25 2.55
CA LYS A 35 5.93 16.60 1.62
C LYS A 35 5.73 15.09 1.50
N TYR A 36 5.10 14.48 2.51
CA TYR A 36 4.85 13.06 2.57
C TYR A 36 3.54 12.81 3.30
N VAL A 37 2.75 11.86 2.79
CA VAL A 37 1.51 11.39 3.42
C VAL A 37 1.60 9.87 3.55
N PRO A 38 1.32 9.30 4.74
CA PRO A 38 1.27 7.85 4.91
C PRO A 38 0.23 7.23 3.98
N VAL A 39 0.70 6.45 3.02
CA VAL A 39 -0.13 5.81 2.00
C VAL A 39 0.19 4.32 1.91
N VAL A 40 -0.85 3.52 1.72
CA VAL A 40 -0.73 2.15 1.22
C VAL A 40 -1.21 2.13 -0.23
N LEU A 41 -0.33 1.71 -1.14
CA LEU A 41 -0.66 1.48 -2.53
C LEU A 41 -1.06 0.01 -2.73
N VAL A 42 -2.28 -0.22 -3.23
CA VAL A 42 -2.85 -1.56 -3.42
C VAL A 42 -3.14 -1.82 -4.89
N GLY A 43 -2.45 -2.79 -5.49
CA GLY A 43 -2.76 -3.35 -6.81
C GLY A 43 -3.83 -4.42 -6.72
N ASN A 44 -5.07 -4.09 -7.07
CA ASN A 44 -6.22 -5.00 -7.02
C ASN A 44 -6.36 -5.82 -8.32
N LYS A 45 -7.08 -6.94 -8.22
CA LYS A 45 -7.38 -7.95 -9.26
C LYS A 45 -6.20 -8.84 -9.64
N THR A 46 -5.39 -9.25 -8.66
CA THR A 46 -4.29 -10.21 -8.87
C THR A 46 -4.75 -11.55 -9.46
N ASP A 47 -6.03 -11.90 -9.32
CA ASP A 47 -6.63 -13.08 -9.94
C ASP A 47 -6.64 -13.01 -11.48
N LEU A 48 -6.58 -11.81 -12.05
CA LEU A 48 -6.50 -11.56 -13.49
C LEU A 48 -5.06 -11.32 -13.96
N HIS A 49 -4.12 -12.15 -13.48
CA HIS A 49 -2.70 -12.01 -13.82
C HIS A 49 -2.42 -12.07 -15.33
N GLN A 50 -3.22 -12.83 -16.09
CA GLN A 50 -3.09 -12.93 -17.54
C GLN A 50 -3.46 -11.64 -18.28
N GLU A 51 -4.29 -10.80 -17.67
CA GLU A 51 -4.70 -9.49 -18.20
C GLU A 51 -3.90 -8.35 -17.56
N ARG A 52 -2.78 -8.67 -16.91
CA ARG A 52 -1.94 -7.68 -16.22
C ARG A 52 -1.38 -6.68 -17.23
N MET A 53 -1.71 -5.42 -17.00
CA MET A 53 -1.22 -4.27 -17.76
C MET A 53 -0.12 -3.52 -16.99
N VAL A 54 -0.17 -3.56 -15.65
CA VAL A 54 0.79 -2.91 -14.76
C VAL A 54 1.67 -3.98 -14.13
N SER A 55 2.99 -3.90 -14.33
CA SER A 55 3.90 -4.85 -13.69
C SER A 55 3.96 -4.64 -12.17
N THR A 56 4.17 -5.72 -11.42
CA THR A 56 4.39 -5.65 -9.97
C THR A 56 5.58 -4.74 -9.64
N GLU A 57 6.62 -4.74 -10.48
CA GLU A 57 7.80 -3.89 -10.31
C GLU A 57 7.50 -2.40 -10.50
N GLU A 58 6.65 -2.03 -11.45
CA GLU A 58 6.19 -0.64 -11.59
C GLU A 58 5.38 -0.18 -10.38
N GLY A 59 4.49 -1.03 -9.86
CA GLY A 59 3.73 -0.75 -8.64
C GLY A 59 4.64 -0.56 -7.43
N ARG A 60 5.63 -1.44 -7.27
CA ARG A 60 6.63 -1.39 -6.19
C ARG A 60 7.48 -0.13 -6.28
N LYS A 61 8.02 0.20 -7.45
CA LYS A 61 8.81 1.44 -7.67
C LYS A 61 8.00 2.69 -7.37
N LEU A 62 6.72 2.71 -7.74
CA LEU A 62 5.85 3.84 -7.44
C LEU A 62 5.67 4.01 -5.93
N ALA A 63 5.38 2.92 -5.21
CA ALA A 63 5.26 2.96 -3.76
C ALA A 63 6.57 3.39 -3.08
N GLU A 64 7.73 2.87 -3.51
CA GLU A 64 9.05 3.30 -3.01
C GLU A 64 9.27 4.81 -3.19
N SER A 65 8.89 5.36 -4.36
CA SER A 65 9.00 6.80 -4.63
C SER A 65 8.14 7.65 -3.68
N TRP A 66 7.05 7.07 -3.19
CA TRP A 66 6.14 7.71 -2.25
C TRP A 66 6.45 7.39 -0.81
N ARG A 67 7.42 6.52 -0.51
CA ARG A 67 7.62 5.87 0.81
C ARG A 67 6.33 5.19 1.32
N ALA A 68 5.53 4.71 0.39
CA ALA A 68 4.28 4.00 0.65
C ALA A 68 4.54 2.49 0.76
N ILE A 69 3.63 1.80 1.45
CA ILE A 69 3.62 0.33 1.46
C ILE A 69 2.94 -0.15 0.18
N PHE A 70 3.57 -1.09 -0.53
CA PHE A 70 2.98 -1.73 -1.72
C PHE A 70 2.41 -3.09 -1.39
N LEU A 71 1.19 -3.34 -1.85
CA LEU A 71 0.52 -4.63 -1.76
C LEU A 71 -0.21 -4.94 -3.05
N GLU A 72 -0.34 -6.21 -3.38
CA GLU A 72 -1.24 -6.65 -4.44
C GLU A 72 -2.25 -7.63 -3.87
N THR A 73 -3.52 -7.45 -4.21
CA THR A 73 -4.61 -8.26 -3.70
C THR A 73 -5.61 -8.57 -4.81
N SER A 74 -6.46 -9.57 -4.59
CA SER A 74 -7.64 -9.78 -5.44
C SER A 74 -8.86 -9.52 -4.59
N ALA A 75 -9.89 -8.88 -5.16
CA ALA A 75 -11.17 -8.72 -4.46
C ALA A 75 -11.80 -10.07 -4.02
N LYS A 76 -11.34 -11.19 -4.60
CA LYS A 76 -11.71 -12.56 -4.21
C LYS A 76 -10.92 -13.08 -3.01
N GLN A 77 -9.67 -12.65 -2.85
CA GLN A 77 -8.88 -12.93 -1.65
C GLN A 77 -9.16 -11.85 -0.61
N ASN A 78 -9.91 -12.24 0.41
CA ASN A 78 -10.27 -11.39 1.54
C ASN A 78 -9.06 -11.18 2.46
N GLU A 79 -7.94 -10.67 1.92
CA GLU A 79 -6.89 -10.11 2.77
C GLU A 79 -7.48 -8.87 3.42
N SER A 80 -7.71 -9.01 4.73
CA SER A 80 -8.38 -8.00 5.52
C SER A 80 -7.57 -6.72 5.45
N VAL A 81 -8.18 -5.65 4.96
CA VAL A 81 -7.65 -4.28 5.01
C VAL A 81 -7.16 -3.93 6.43
N ALA A 82 -7.71 -4.58 7.47
CA ALA A 82 -7.23 -4.52 8.85
C ALA A 82 -5.78 -5.01 9.05
N ASP A 83 -5.36 -6.12 8.42
CA ASP A 83 -3.99 -6.65 8.52
C ASP A 83 -3.00 -5.69 7.82
N ILE A 84 -3.45 -5.07 6.73
CA ILE A 84 -2.71 -4.04 6.00
C ILE A 84 -2.48 -2.81 6.87
N PHE A 85 -3.51 -2.32 7.55
CA PHE A 85 -3.39 -1.22 8.50
C PHE A 85 -2.51 -1.59 9.71
N HIS A 86 -2.58 -2.84 10.19
CA HIS A 86 -1.73 -3.32 11.28
C HIS A 86 -0.25 -3.34 10.87
N ARG A 87 0.07 -3.79 9.64
CA ARG A 87 1.42 -3.72 9.06
C ARG A 87 1.91 -2.29 8.88
N LEU A 88 1.03 -1.37 8.48
CA LEU A 88 1.34 0.06 8.40
C LEU A 88 1.72 0.62 9.78
N LEU A 89 0.93 0.35 10.81
CA LEU A 89 1.20 0.77 12.18
C LEU A 89 2.55 0.25 12.67
N ILE A 90 2.83 -1.05 12.51
CA ILE A 90 4.11 -1.66 12.91
C ILE A 90 5.30 -1.01 12.18
N SER A 91 5.16 -0.72 10.87
CA SER A 91 6.24 -0.10 10.10
C SER A 91 6.54 1.33 10.60
N ILE A 92 5.50 2.10 10.92
CA ILE A 92 5.63 3.45 11.48
C ILE A 92 6.25 3.41 12.89
N GLU A 93 5.87 2.43 13.71
CA GLU A 93 6.44 2.22 15.05
C GLU A 93 7.90 1.73 15.01
N SER A 94 8.27 0.96 13.99
CA SER A 94 9.65 0.47 13.81
C SER A 94 10.61 1.57 13.34
N GLU A 95 10.15 2.54 12.54
CA GLU A 95 10.92 3.76 12.24
C GLU A 95 11.10 4.67 13.46
N ASN A 96 10.24 4.54 14.49
CA ASN A 96 10.35 5.24 15.77
C ASN A 96 11.10 4.45 16.87
N GLY A 97 11.69 3.29 16.54
CA GLY A 97 12.64 2.61 17.42
C GLY A 97 12.04 1.79 18.56
N ASN A 98 11.00 0.99 18.31
CA ASN A 98 10.60 -0.06 19.26
C ASN A 98 10.35 -1.41 18.54
N PRO A 99 11.35 -2.31 18.46
CA PRO A 99 11.16 -3.63 17.87
C PRO A 99 10.34 -4.52 18.82
N GLN A 100 9.09 -4.85 18.44
CA GLN A 100 8.41 -5.99 19.05
C GLN A 100 8.88 -7.28 18.39
N GLU A 101 9.76 -7.97 19.13
CA GLU A 101 10.17 -9.37 18.94
C GLU A 101 8.98 -10.25 18.55
N LYS A 102 9.06 -10.87 17.36
CA LYS A 102 8.31 -12.11 17.12
C LYS A 102 8.92 -13.20 18.00
N SER A 103 8.30 -13.46 19.15
CA SER A 103 8.60 -14.61 19.98
C SER A 103 8.60 -15.89 19.15
N ASN A 104 9.73 -16.58 19.16
CA ASN A 104 9.91 -17.95 18.68
C ASN A 104 8.72 -18.83 19.09
N CYS A 105 8.08 -19.49 18.12
CA CYS A 105 7.36 -20.72 18.42
C CYS A 105 8.29 -21.90 18.07
N ILE A 106 9.01 -22.38 19.07
CA ILE A 106 9.45 -23.77 19.13
C ILE A 106 8.59 -24.41 20.20
N ILE A 107 7.73 -25.34 19.80
CA ILE A 107 7.24 -26.37 20.74
C ILE A 107 7.37 -27.70 20.01
N SER A 108 8.22 -28.54 20.60
CA SER A 108 8.50 -29.93 20.29
C SER A 108 7.27 -30.84 20.33
#